data_AF-A0A849U1T8-F1
#
_entry.id   AF-A0A849U1T8-F1
#
_cell.length_a   1.000
_cell.length_b   1.000
_cell.length_c   1.000
_cell.angle_alpha   90.00
_cell.angle_beta   90.00
_cell.angle_gamma   90.00
#
_symmetry.space_group_name_H-M   'P 1'
#
loop_
_entity.id
_entity.type
_entity.pdbx_description
1 polymer ?
#
loop_
_entity_poly.entity_id
_entity_poly.type
_entity_poly.pdbx_seq_one_letter_code
_entity_poly.pdbx_strand_id
1 'polypeptide(L)'
;RLLEGEIKTRFASNVVQQNKFSELLANVIMRYQNRSIETAQVMEELIAMAKKFKEAVNRGDDLGLNADELAFYDALANNEESVRELGDEVLKKIAHELAENLRKNASVDWSVRESVRASLRLMVKRILRKYKYPPTKQEEAVQLVLEQAESLSAEWD
;
A
#
# COMPACT_ATOMS: atom_id res chain seq x y z
N ARG A 1 8.10 19.24 10.07
CA ARG A 1 7.58 18.23 11.02
C ARG A 1 6.08 17.97 10.88
N LEU A 2 5.28 18.87 10.29
CA LEU A 2 3.85 18.61 10.01
C LEU A 2 3.64 17.51 8.96
N LEU A 3 4.34 17.58 7.83
CA LEU A 3 4.14 16.67 6.70
C LEU A 3 4.46 15.20 7.02
N GLU A 4 5.51 14.93 7.81
CA GLU A 4 5.85 13.57 8.26
C GLU A 4 4.76 12.97 9.17
N GLY A 5 4.18 13.80 10.06
CA GLY A 5 3.05 13.39 10.89
C GLY A 5 1.81 13.11 10.06
N GLU A 6 1.51 13.99 9.09
CA GLU A 6 0.37 13.80 8.17
C GLU A 6 0.51 12.53 7.31
N ILE A 7 1.71 12.18 6.85
CA ILE A 7 1.97 10.91 6.15
C ILE A 7 1.62 9.72 7.03
N LYS A 8 2.09 9.72 8.28
CA LYS A 8 1.82 8.62 9.22
C LYS A 8 0.34 8.51 9.55
N THR A 9 -0.35 9.63 9.75
CA THR A 9 -1.78 9.60 10.11
C THR A 9 -2.68 9.26 8.93
N ARG A 10 -2.42 9.79 7.73
CA ARG A 10 -3.30 9.59 6.56
C ARG A 10 -3.09 8.28 5.84
N PHE A 11 -1.89 7.69 5.94
CA PHE A 11 -1.57 6.39 5.34
C PHE A 11 -1.25 5.31 6.38
N ALA A 12 -1.73 5.45 7.62
CA ALA A 12 -1.54 4.44 8.67
C ALA A 12 -1.98 3.03 8.20
N SER A 13 -3.06 3.00 7.44
CA SER A 13 -3.66 1.79 6.88
C SER A 13 -3.14 1.43 5.48
N ASN A 14 -2.18 2.16 4.90
CA ASN A 14 -1.62 1.88 3.57
C ASN A 14 -0.09 1.96 3.58
N VAL A 15 0.52 0.81 3.87
CA VAL A 15 1.96 0.66 4.08
C VAL A 15 2.77 1.09 2.85
N VAL A 16 2.24 0.83 1.66
CA VAL A 16 2.91 1.14 0.39
C VAL A 16 3.03 2.65 0.19
N GLN A 17 1.93 3.39 0.36
CA GLN A 17 1.96 4.85 0.25
C GLN A 17 2.78 5.48 1.39
N GLN A 18 2.63 4.97 2.62
CA GLN A 18 3.38 5.45 3.76
C GLN A 18 4.89 5.36 3.53
N ASN A 19 5.38 4.20 3.09
CA ASN A 19 6.80 3.98 2.79
C ASN A 19 7.29 4.90 1.67
N LYS A 20 6.53 4.96 0.56
CA LYS A 20 6.86 5.81 -0.60
C LYS A 20 7.00 7.29 -0.23
N PHE A 21 6.02 7.86 0.47
CA PHE A 21 6.07 9.28 0.85
C PHE A 21 7.12 9.56 1.93
N SER A 22 7.36 8.62 2.85
CA SER A 22 8.43 8.74 3.85
C SER A 22 9.81 8.74 3.21
N GLU A 23 10.05 7.85 2.24
CA GLU A 23 11.31 7.78 1.50
C GLU A 23 11.54 9.04 0.65
N LEU A 24 10.52 9.51 -0.06
CA LEU A 24 10.61 10.76 -0.82
C LEU A 24 10.98 11.94 0.09
N LEU A 25 10.32 12.09 1.24
CA LEU A 25 10.62 13.15 2.20
C LEU A 25 12.06 13.05 2.74
N ALA A 26 12.49 11.86 3.13
CA ALA A 26 13.85 11.62 3.60
C ALA A 26 14.89 11.99 2.53
N ASN A 27 14.62 11.65 1.26
CA ASN A 27 15.50 11.96 0.14
C ASN A 27 15.63 13.48 -0.10
N VAL A 28 14.52 14.24 -0.06
CA VAL A 28 14.56 15.71 -0.17
C VAL A 28 15.40 16.32 0.96
N ILE A 29 15.16 15.88 2.20
CA ILE A 29 15.90 16.38 3.38
C ILE A 29 17.39 16.07 3.25
N MET A 30 17.74 14.85 2.84
CA MET A 30 19.13 14.43 2.65
C MET A 30 19.83 15.27 1.58
N ARG A 31 19.20 15.50 0.43
CA ARG A 31 19.77 16.35 -0.64
C ARG A 31 19.97 17.79 -0.18
N TYR A 32 19.06 18.33 0.63
CA TYR A 32 19.24 19.66 1.22
C TYR A 32 20.40 19.70 2.22
N GLN A 33 20.49 18.71 3.13
CA GLN A 33 21.57 18.60 4.11
C GLN A 33 22.95 18.48 3.44
N ASN A 34 23.02 17.71 2.36
CA ASN A 34 24.23 17.54 1.55
C ASN A 34 24.49 18.73 0.60
N ARG A 35 23.71 19.82 0.69
CA ARG A 35 23.79 21.02 -0.16
C ARG A 35 23.72 20.71 -1.66
N SER A 36 23.08 19.60 -2.02
CA SER A 36 22.89 19.16 -3.40
C SER A 36 21.68 19.86 -4.05
N ILE A 37 20.82 20.50 -3.25
CA ILE A 37 19.70 21.33 -3.70
C ILE A 37 19.59 22.58 -2.82
N GLU A 38 19.06 23.66 -3.39
CA GLU A 38 18.83 24.92 -2.70
C GLU A 38 17.46 24.98 -2.01
N THR A 39 17.28 25.93 -1.09
CA THR A 39 16.00 26.10 -0.35
C THR A 39 14.80 26.31 -1.28
N ALA A 40 14.96 27.01 -2.40
CA ALA A 40 13.89 27.18 -3.38
C ALA A 40 13.47 25.85 -4.01
N GLN A 41 14.44 25.01 -4.39
CA GLN A 41 14.21 23.68 -4.95
C GLN A 41 13.57 22.73 -3.93
N VAL A 42 13.99 22.80 -2.66
CA VAL A 42 13.33 22.05 -1.57
C VAL A 42 11.85 22.42 -1.48
N MET A 43 11.53 23.71 -1.50
CA MET A 43 10.14 24.17 -1.42
C MET A 43 9.31 23.68 -2.61
N GLU A 44 9.86 23.74 -3.82
CA GLU A 44 9.19 23.21 -5.01
C GLU A 44 8.93 21.70 -4.90
N GLU A 45 9.90 20.92 -4.43
CA GLU A 45 9.74 19.48 -4.25
C GLU A 45 8.71 19.15 -3.16
N LEU A 46 8.69 19.91 -2.06
CA LEU A 46 7.68 19.75 -1.01
C LEU A 46 6.27 20.12 -1.50
N ILE A 47 6.12 21.17 -2.31
CA ILE A 47 4.84 21.52 -2.94
C ILE A 47 4.38 20.42 -3.91
N ALA A 48 5.29 19.89 -4.73
CA ALA A 48 4.98 18.79 -5.64
C ALA A 48 4.58 17.52 -4.87
N MET A 49 5.26 17.23 -3.76
CA MET A 49 4.92 16.12 -2.88
C MET A 49 3.53 16.29 -2.25
N ALA A 50 3.19 17.49 -1.76
CA ALA A 50 1.88 17.78 -1.19
C ALA A 50 0.74 17.60 -2.21
N LYS A 51 0.97 17.95 -3.49
CA LYS A 51 0.00 17.69 -4.58
C LYS A 51 -0.20 16.19 -4.81
N LYS A 52 0.88 15.43 -4.98
CA LYS A 52 0.83 13.96 -5.14
C LYS A 52 0.18 13.28 -3.94
N PHE A 53 0.42 13.79 -2.74
CA PHE A 53 -0.19 13.31 -1.50
C PHE A 53 -1.71 13.46 -1.55
N LYS A 54 -2.20 14.66 -1.92
CA LYS A 54 -3.63 14.91 -2.05
C LYS A 54 -4.29 14.02 -3.10
N GLU A 55 -3.62 13.82 -4.24
CA GLU A 55 -4.09 12.90 -5.29
C GLU A 55 -4.17 11.45 -4.77
N ALA A 56 -3.14 10.98 -4.06
CA ALA A 56 -3.12 9.63 -3.50
C ALA A 56 -4.23 9.41 -2.45
N VAL A 57 -4.53 10.42 -1.62
CA VAL A 57 -5.63 10.36 -0.65
C VAL A 57 -6.99 10.28 -1.35
N ASN A 58 -7.20 11.05 -2.41
CA ASN A 58 -8.47 11.11 -3.13
C ASN A 58 -8.70 9.93 -4.09
N ARG A 59 -7.65 9.18 -4.41
CA ARG A 59 -7.71 8.11 -5.42
C ARG A 59 -8.65 6.96 -5.03
N GLY A 60 -8.87 6.73 -3.74
CA GLY A 60 -9.85 5.75 -3.26
C GLY A 60 -11.24 6.04 -3.81
N ASP A 61 -11.67 7.29 -3.70
CA ASP A 61 -12.97 7.76 -4.19
C ASP A 61 -13.08 7.62 -5.72
N ASP A 62 -12.02 7.98 -6.46
CA ASP A 62 -11.98 7.87 -7.92
C ASP A 62 -12.04 6.41 -8.42
N LEU A 63 -11.45 5.48 -7.65
CA LEU A 63 -11.44 4.05 -7.97
C LEU A 63 -12.67 3.31 -7.44
N GLY A 64 -13.50 3.95 -6.61
CA GLY A 64 -14.62 3.34 -5.92
C GLY A 64 -14.21 2.29 -4.88
N LEU A 65 -13.01 2.43 -4.31
CA LEU A 65 -12.44 1.52 -3.32
C LEU A 65 -12.50 2.17 -1.93
N ASN A 66 -12.85 1.38 -0.91
CA ASN A 66 -12.69 1.83 0.47
C ASN A 66 -11.20 1.85 0.89
N ALA A 67 -10.89 2.34 2.09
CA ALA A 67 -9.51 2.48 2.55
C ALA A 67 -8.72 1.15 2.55
N ASP A 68 -9.33 0.07 3.03
CA ASP A 68 -8.71 -1.26 3.11
C ASP A 68 -8.45 -1.82 1.70
N GLU A 69 -9.43 -1.69 0.81
CA GLU A 69 -9.35 -2.11 -0.58
C GLU A 69 -8.30 -1.31 -1.36
N LEU A 70 -8.24 0.01 -1.14
CA LEU A 70 -7.23 0.86 -1.76
C LEU A 70 -5.83 0.45 -1.33
N ALA A 71 -5.65 0.07 -0.06
CA ALA A 71 -4.37 -0.40 0.46
C ALA A 71 -3.92 -1.72 -0.20
N PHE A 72 -4.84 -2.67 -0.38
CA PHE A 72 -4.55 -3.89 -1.14
C PHE A 72 -4.29 -3.60 -2.61
N TYR A 73 -5.07 -2.71 -3.22
CA TYR A 73 -4.86 -2.29 -4.59
C TYR A 73 -3.45 -1.72 -4.80
N ASP A 74 -3.00 -0.85 -3.89
CA ASP A 74 -1.67 -0.26 -3.94
C ASP A 74 -0.56 -1.30 -3.75
N ALA A 75 -0.75 -2.28 -2.85
CA ALA A 75 0.19 -3.40 -2.68
C ALA A 75 0.34 -4.26 -3.95
N LEU A 76 -0.76 -4.47 -4.67
CA LEU A 76 -0.75 -5.21 -5.93
C LEU A 76 -0.19 -4.36 -7.10
N ALA A 77 -0.52 -3.07 -7.11
CA ALA A 77 -0.10 -2.12 -8.15
C ALA A 77 1.34 -1.62 -7.98
N ASN A 78 1.98 -1.89 -6.83
CA ASN A 78 3.40 -1.60 -6.61
C ASN A 78 4.29 -2.29 -7.67
N ASN A 79 3.82 -3.40 -8.24
CA ASN A 79 4.47 -4.01 -9.39
C ASN A 79 3.92 -3.44 -10.71
N GLU A 80 4.67 -2.55 -11.35
CA GLU A 80 4.24 -1.95 -12.63
C GLU A 80 3.93 -2.98 -13.74
N GLU A 81 4.54 -4.16 -13.69
CA GLU A 81 4.29 -5.23 -14.66
C GLU A 81 2.89 -5.85 -14.48
N SER A 82 2.41 -5.99 -13.25
CA SER A 82 1.07 -6.51 -12.99
C SER A 82 -0.02 -5.51 -13.41
N VAL A 83 0.23 -4.22 -13.26
CA VAL A 83 -0.65 -3.15 -13.73
C VAL A 83 -0.75 -3.17 -15.26
N ARG A 84 0.38 -3.33 -15.96
CA ARG A 84 0.42 -3.38 -17.43
C ARG A 84 -0.26 -4.63 -18.00
N GLU A 85 -0.13 -5.78 -17.35
CA GLU A 85 -0.66 -7.05 -17.86
C GLU A 85 -2.12 -7.33 -17.46
N LEU A 86 -2.54 -6.98 -16.25
CA LEU A 86 -3.87 -7.28 -15.73
C LEU A 86 -4.85 -6.12 -15.90
N GLY A 87 -4.35 -4.89 -15.85
CA GLY A 87 -5.15 -3.67 -15.85
C GLY A 87 -5.88 -3.42 -14.53
N ASP A 88 -6.27 -2.16 -14.33
CA ASP A 88 -6.85 -1.66 -13.07
C ASP A 88 -8.12 -2.41 -12.65
N GLU A 89 -8.98 -2.80 -13.60
CA GLU A 89 -10.24 -3.49 -13.31
C GLU A 89 -10.04 -4.88 -12.68
N VAL A 90 -8.96 -5.58 -13.05
CA VAL A 90 -8.64 -6.87 -12.44
C VAL A 90 -8.03 -6.67 -11.06
N LEU A 91 -7.14 -5.68 -10.91
CA LEU A 91 -6.51 -5.35 -9.64
C LEU A 91 -7.54 -4.92 -8.58
N LYS A 92 -8.55 -4.11 -8.96
CA LYS A 92 -9.68 -3.74 -8.09
C LYS A 92 -10.43 -4.98 -7.59
N LYS A 93 -10.72 -5.94 -8.48
CA LYS A 93 -11.42 -7.18 -8.12
C LYS A 93 -10.60 -8.03 -7.13
N ILE A 94 -9.29 -8.12 -7.35
CA ILE A 94 -8.39 -8.80 -6.42
C ILE A 94 -8.40 -8.10 -5.06
N ALA A 95 -8.28 -6.78 -5.04
CA ALA A 95 -8.27 -5.98 -3.81
C ALA A 95 -9.57 -6.14 -3.01
N HIS A 96 -10.72 -6.07 -3.67
CA HIS A 96 -12.03 -6.32 -3.07
C HIS A 96 -12.13 -7.74 -2.48
N GLU A 97 -11.74 -8.76 -3.24
CA GLU A 97 -11.79 -10.15 -2.75
C GLU A 97 -10.83 -10.36 -1.57
N LEU A 98 -9.65 -9.73 -1.58
CA LEU A 98 -8.71 -9.78 -0.46
C LEU A 98 -9.28 -9.13 0.80
N ALA A 99 -9.83 -7.92 0.68
CA ALA A 99 -10.43 -7.20 1.80
C ALA A 99 -11.62 -7.96 2.40
N GLU A 100 -12.51 -8.49 1.56
CA GLU A 100 -13.64 -9.31 2.02
C GLU A 100 -13.18 -10.59 2.74
N ASN A 101 -12.21 -11.31 2.18
CA ASN A 101 -11.69 -12.54 2.78
C ASN A 101 -10.97 -12.23 4.09
N LEU A 102 -10.22 -11.14 4.16
CA LEU A 102 -9.54 -10.73 5.39
C LEU A 102 -10.56 -10.40 6.48
N ARG A 103 -11.59 -9.61 6.17
CA ARG A 103 -12.65 -9.24 7.11
C ARG A 103 -13.44 -10.44 7.64
N LYS A 104 -13.71 -11.44 6.79
CA LYS A 104 -14.34 -12.70 7.19
C LYS A 104 -13.48 -13.53 8.16
N ASN A 105 -12.16 -13.38 8.08
CA ASN A 105 -11.21 -14.05 8.96
C ASN A 105 -10.74 -13.18 10.13
N ALA A 106 -11.16 -11.91 10.20
CA ALA A 106 -10.73 -10.94 11.21
C ALA A 106 -11.19 -11.29 12.64
N SER A 107 -12.20 -12.14 12.81
CA SER A 107 -12.65 -12.59 14.13
C SER A 107 -11.72 -13.64 14.77
N VAL A 108 -10.66 -14.04 14.07
CA VAL A 108 -9.69 -15.01 14.59
C VAL A 108 -8.64 -14.23 15.37
N ASP A 109 -8.55 -14.51 16.67
CA ASP A 109 -7.52 -13.97 17.55
C ASP A 109 -6.12 -14.20 16.94
N TRP A 110 -5.53 -13.12 16.43
CA TRP A 110 -4.26 -13.12 15.69
C TRP A 110 -3.04 -13.43 16.57
N SER A 111 -3.27 -13.72 17.85
CA SER A 111 -2.26 -14.11 18.83
C SER A 111 -1.47 -15.38 18.45
N VAL A 112 -1.93 -16.18 17.48
CA VAL A 112 -1.17 -17.31 16.90
C VAL A 112 -0.50 -16.93 15.57
N ARG A 113 0.44 -15.97 15.65
CA ARG A 113 1.13 -15.26 14.54
C ARG A 113 1.62 -16.12 13.37
N GLU A 114 1.98 -17.39 13.57
CA GLU A 114 2.57 -18.22 12.52
C GLU A 114 1.52 -18.99 11.70
N SER A 115 0.50 -19.55 12.38
CA SER A 115 -0.53 -20.37 11.72
C SER A 115 -1.48 -19.53 10.85
N VAL A 116 -1.85 -18.35 11.33
CA VAL A 116 -2.74 -17.41 10.62
C VAL A 116 -2.00 -16.82 9.41
N ARG A 117 -0.73 -16.42 9.56
CA ARG A 117 0.11 -15.94 8.45
C ARG A 117 0.26 -17.00 7.35
N ALA A 118 0.46 -18.27 7.70
CA ALA A 118 0.53 -19.36 6.73
C ALA A 118 -0.81 -19.54 5.98
N SER A 119 -1.94 -19.51 6.69
CA SER A 119 -3.28 -19.59 6.10
C SER A 119 -3.57 -18.43 5.14
N LEU A 120 -3.23 -17.21 5.54
CA LEU A 120 -3.38 -16.01 4.70
C LEU A 120 -2.47 -16.06 3.48
N ARG A 121 -1.22 -16.48 3.63
CA ARG A 121 -0.30 -16.64 2.49
C ARG A 121 -0.89 -17.59 1.45
N LEU A 122 -1.52 -18.68 1.87
CA LEU A 122 -2.20 -19.63 0.99
C LEU A 122 -3.44 -19.01 0.32
N MET A 123 -4.24 -18.27 1.09
CA MET A 123 -5.43 -17.55 0.58
C MET A 123 -5.04 -16.51 -0.49
N VAL A 124 -4.05 -15.66 -0.19
CA VAL A 124 -3.54 -14.65 -1.14
C VAL A 124 -3.00 -15.32 -2.40
N LYS A 125 -2.15 -16.35 -2.26
CA LYS A 125 -1.63 -17.10 -3.42
C LYS A 125 -2.74 -17.69 -4.29
N ARG A 126 -3.83 -18.19 -3.68
CA ARG A 126 -4.99 -18.73 -4.40
C ARG A 126 -5.72 -17.66 -5.19
N ILE A 127 -5.96 -16.49 -4.59
CA ILE A 127 -6.62 -15.36 -5.26
C ILE A 127 -5.76 -14.86 -6.43
N LEU A 128 -4.46 -14.61 -6.20
CA LEU A 128 -3.56 -14.18 -7.27
C LEU A 128 -3.55 -15.16 -8.46
N ARG A 129 -3.55 -16.48 -8.18
CA ARG A 129 -3.62 -17.51 -9.23
C ARG A 129 -4.95 -17.50 -9.97
N LYS A 130 -6.07 -17.28 -9.27
CA LYS A 130 -7.43 -17.19 -9.87
C LYS A 130 -7.50 -16.06 -10.91
N TYR A 131 -6.85 -14.93 -10.63
CA TYR A 131 -6.81 -13.76 -11.53
C TYR A 131 -5.62 -13.73 -12.48
N LYS A 132 -4.86 -14.83 -12.59
CA LYS A 132 -3.70 -14.97 -13.48
C LYS A 132 -2.61 -13.92 -13.22
N TYR A 133 -2.38 -13.57 -11.95
CA TYR A 133 -1.32 -12.64 -11.59
C TYR A 133 0.05 -13.18 -12.01
N PRO A 134 0.96 -12.35 -12.57
CA PRO A 134 2.23 -12.81 -13.11
C PRO A 134 3.09 -13.54 -12.06
N PRO A 135 3.61 -14.74 -12.36
CA PRO A 135 4.35 -15.55 -11.39
C PRO A 135 5.72 -14.98 -11.05
N THR A 136 6.31 -14.16 -11.92
CA THR A 136 7.65 -13.57 -11.78
C THR A 136 7.81 -12.76 -10.50
N LYS A 137 6.75 -12.08 -10.05
CA LYS A 137 6.75 -11.25 -8.84
C LYS A 137 5.57 -11.51 -7.90
N GLN A 138 4.97 -12.71 -8.02
CA GLN A 138 3.87 -13.11 -7.16
C GLN A 138 4.30 -13.18 -5.69
N GLU A 139 5.54 -13.58 -5.40
CA GLU A 139 6.03 -13.70 -4.03
C GLU A 139 6.18 -12.35 -3.32
N GLU A 140 6.67 -11.33 -4.03
CA GLU A 140 6.77 -9.95 -3.53
C GLU A 140 5.37 -9.37 -3.26
N ALA A 141 4.44 -9.54 -4.20
CA ALA A 141 3.06 -9.08 -4.03
C ALA A 141 2.38 -9.77 -2.83
N VAL A 142 2.61 -11.08 -2.64
CA VAL A 142 2.11 -11.82 -1.48
C VAL A 142 2.68 -11.23 -0.18
N GLN A 143 3.97 -10.91 -0.15
CA GLN A 143 4.62 -10.37 1.04
C GLN A 143 4.03 -9.00 1.41
N LEU A 144 3.90 -8.09 0.44
CA LEU A 144 3.32 -6.76 0.65
C LEU A 144 1.86 -6.85 1.11
N VAL A 145 1.07 -7.75 0.51
CA VAL A 145 -0.33 -7.98 0.92
C VAL A 145 -0.42 -8.52 2.35
N LEU A 146 0.52 -9.35 2.79
CA LEU A 146 0.56 -9.84 4.17
C LEU A 146 0.91 -8.73 5.16
N GLU A 147 1.92 -7.91 4.84
CA GLU A 147 2.27 -6.73 5.65
C GLU A 147 1.09 -5.76 5.74
N GLN A 148 0.37 -5.56 4.63
CA GLN A 148 -0.82 -4.73 4.58
C GLN A 148 -1.95 -5.29 5.45
N ALA A 149 -2.17 -6.61 5.42
CA ALA A 149 -3.15 -7.28 6.27
C ALA A 149 -2.82 -7.15 7.77
N GLU A 150 -1.54 -7.27 8.13
CA GLU A 150 -1.07 -7.07 9.52
C GLU A 150 -1.34 -5.63 9.99
N SER A 151 -1.06 -4.63 9.15
CA SER A 151 -1.34 -3.22 9.47
C SER A 151 -2.83 -2.95 9.71
N LEU A 152 -3.71 -3.49 8.85
CA LEU A 152 -5.16 -3.31 8.96
C LEU A 152 -5.74 -4.02 10.17
N SER A 153 -5.25 -5.23 10.51
CA SER A 153 -5.71 -5.94 11.70
C SER A 153 -5.48 -5.16 13.00
N ALA A 154 -4.37 -4.43 13.10
CA ALA A 154 -4.06 -3.61 14.27
C ALA A 154 -4.98 -2.39 14.43
N GLU A 155 -5.71 -2.00 13.38
CA GLU A 155 -6.70 -0.91 13.42
C GLU A 155 -8.13 -1.40 13.70
N TRP A 156 -8.39 -2.70 13.55
CA TRP A 156 -9.73 -3.29 13.77
C TRP A 156 -9.95 -3.79 15.21
N ASP A 157 -8.90 -3.92 16.01
CA ASP A 157 -8.92 -4.19 17.45
C ASP A 157 -9.17 -2.91 18.29
#